data_AF-A0A1U7YZB6-F1
#
_entry.id   AF-A0A1U7YZB6-F1
#
_cell.length_a   1.000
_cell.length_b   1.000
_cell.length_c   1.000
_cell.angle_alpha   90.00
_cell.angle_beta   90.00
_cell.angle_gamma   90.00
#
_symmetry.space_group_name_H-M   'P 1'
#
loop_
_entity.id
_entity.type
_entity.pdbx_description
1 polymer ?
#
loop_
_entity_poly.entity_id
_entity_poly.type
_entity_poly.pdbx_seq_one_letter_code
_entity_poly.pdbx_strand_id
1 'polypeptide(L)'
;MNLQDFAVTSSAIRLTSHKMPPELSELYFGNTEESENFRTYNNMFAFTSLGVKYDKELAKRNCDLFRIEVLQGLLDILKCGEREASKIGKKTFLPVTFIGGPRDMHQRYMDAIALVQYFGKPDFFITMTCNPSWPEIKEHLSLADEVYNRPDLISKVFRVKVEELKTDILKRQIFGRVAGFMYTIEFQKCGLPHAHFLIILTDDHKLLIPESYDKFVCAELPDSKKDRDRYSLVIKHMMHGPCGKLNPTNICMKNNNCKFKYPKDFAEQTSKGKNSYPIYRRRRTG
;
A
#
# COMPACT_ATOMS: atom_id res chain seq x y z
N MET A 1 7.69 -11.20 2.72
CA MET A 1 8.50 -11.13 1.49
C MET A 1 8.21 -9.75 0.95
N ASN A 2 9.10 -8.79 1.20
CA ASN A 2 8.88 -7.42 0.77
C ASN A 2 9.03 -7.37 -0.74
N LEU A 3 7.97 -6.91 -1.40
CA LEU A 3 7.95 -6.62 -2.82
C LEU A 3 9.01 -5.54 -3.10
N GLN A 4 9.62 -5.66 -4.27
CA GLN A 4 10.61 -4.74 -4.81
C GLN A 4 10.15 -3.29 -4.63
N ASP A 5 11.00 -2.45 -4.04
CA ASP A 5 10.82 -1.01 -4.10
C ASP A 5 10.96 -0.63 -5.57
N PHE A 6 9.84 -0.41 -6.25
CA PHE A 6 9.85 0.40 -7.45
C PHE A 6 10.25 1.80 -7.02
N ALA A 7 11.47 2.21 -7.36
CA ALA A 7 11.92 3.57 -7.15
C ALA A 7 10.99 4.49 -7.96
N VAL A 8 10.14 5.25 -7.26
CA VAL A 8 9.36 6.33 -7.86
C VAL A 8 10.34 7.23 -8.59
N THR A 9 10.05 7.51 -9.85
CA THR A 9 10.92 8.28 -10.74
C THR A 9 11.35 9.59 -10.08
N SER A 10 12.62 9.96 -10.29
CA SER A 10 13.35 11.07 -9.66
C SER A 10 12.82 12.47 -10.05
N SER A 11 11.54 12.75 -9.82
CA SER A 11 11.07 14.13 -9.78
C SER A 11 11.33 14.67 -8.37
N ALA A 12 12.15 15.72 -8.26
CA ALA A 12 12.36 16.42 -6.99
C ALA A 12 11.01 16.94 -6.47
N ILE A 13 10.50 16.34 -5.39
CA ILE A 13 9.25 16.77 -4.77
C ILE A 13 9.54 18.01 -3.95
N ARG A 14 9.06 19.16 -4.41
CA ARG A 14 9.15 20.42 -3.67
C ARG A 14 7.90 20.59 -2.83
N LEU A 15 8.02 20.47 -1.52
CA LEU A 15 6.93 20.80 -0.61
C LEU A 15 6.71 22.31 -0.63
N THR A 16 5.49 22.77 -0.95
CA THR A 16 5.11 24.16 -0.75
C THR A 16 4.75 24.36 0.72
N SER A 17 5.53 25.20 1.41
CA SER A 17 5.23 25.60 2.78
C SER A 17 4.05 26.57 2.78
N HIS A 18 2.93 26.13 3.36
CA HIS A 18 1.85 27.02 3.78
C HIS A 18 1.89 27.08 5.31
N LYS A 19 1.77 28.29 5.89
CA LYS A 19 1.65 28.43 7.35
C LYS A 19 0.44 27.61 7.78
N MET A 20 0.69 26.62 8.64
CA MET A 20 -0.37 25.82 9.23
C MET A 20 -1.24 26.74 10.09
N PRO A 21 -2.58 26.70 9.95
CA PRO A 21 -3.48 27.46 10.79
C PRO A 21 -3.21 27.19 12.28
N PRO A 22 -3.24 28.22 13.15
CA PRO A 22 -2.94 28.07 14.58
C PRO A 22 -3.77 26.97 15.25
N GLU A 23 -5.04 26.83 14.86
CA GLU A 23 -5.99 25.86 15.40
C GLU A 23 -5.56 24.42 15.07
N LEU A 24 -5.07 24.19 13.85
CA LEU A 24 -4.50 22.91 13.44
C LEU A 24 -3.13 22.67 14.11
N SER A 25 -2.35 23.73 14.33
CA SER A 25 -1.10 23.64 15.06
C SER A 25 -1.32 23.16 16.49
N GLU A 26 -2.32 23.68 17.17
CA GLU A 26 -2.67 23.31 18.52
C GLU A 26 -3.24 21.88 18.61
N LEU A 27 -4.04 21.45 17.63
CA LEU A 27 -4.54 20.07 17.56
C LEU A 27 -3.45 19.03 17.29
N TYR A 28 -2.46 19.34 16.44
CA TYR A 28 -1.38 18.40 16.13
C TYR A 28 -0.24 18.43 17.17
N PHE A 29 0.13 19.61 17.67
CA PHE A 29 1.34 19.82 18.48
C PHE A 29 1.06 20.30 19.90
N GLY A 30 -0.20 20.58 20.24
CA GLY A 30 -0.59 20.94 21.61
C GLY A 30 -0.46 19.76 22.58
N ASN A 31 -0.53 20.09 23.86
CA ASN A 31 -0.53 19.14 24.97
C ASN A 31 -1.88 19.16 25.72
N THR A 32 -2.95 19.55 25.04
CA THR A 32 -4.31 19.53 25.58
C THR A 32 -4.92 18.15 25.43
N GLU A 33 -5.86 17.78 26.29
CA GLU A 33 -6.62 16.53 26.17
C GLU A 33 -7.29 16.40 24.79
N GLU A 34 -7.75 17.51 24.21
CA GLU A 34 -8.30 17.56 22.86
C GLU A 34 -7.28 17.23 21.78
N SER A 35 -6.05 17.75 21.87
CA SER A 35 -4.96 17.43 20.95
C SER A 35 -4.48 15.98 21.08
N GLU A 36 -4.44 15.44 22.31
CA GLU A 36 -4.13 14.03 22.57
C GLU A 36 -5.21 13.10 22.00
N ASN A 37 -6.47 13.44 22.21
CA ASN A 37 -7.61 12.73 21.64
C ASN A 37 -7.63 12.84 20.11
N PHE A 38 -7.33 14.00 19.54
CA PHE A 38 -7.25 14.19 18.10
C PHE A 38 -6.12 13.36 17.47
N ARG A 39 -4.93 13.31 18.09
CA ARG A 39 -3.83 12.43 17.65
C ARG A 39 -4.21 10.96 17.79
N THR A 40 -4.83 10.58 18.90
CA THR A 40 -5.29 9.20 19.15
C THR A 40 -6.37 8.79 18.14
N TYR A 41 -7.31 9.68 17.86
CA TYR A 41 -8.38 9.50 16.88
C TYR A 41 -7.83 9.42 15.46
N ASN A 42 -6.90 10.30 15.07
CA ASN A 42 -6.21 10.21 13.78
C ASN A 42 -5.41 8.92 13.65
N ASN A 43 -4.68 8.49 14.69
CA ASN A 43 -4.00 7.20 14.71
C ASN A 43 -4.98 6.02 14.61
N MET A 44 -6.20 6.18 15.11
CA MET A 44 -7.29 5.18 15.04
C MET A 44 -8.10 5.26 13.73
N PHE A 45 -8.03 6.37 12.98
CA PHE A 45 -8.68 6.57 11.67
C PHE A 45 -7.74 6.44 10.48
N ALA A 46 -6.45 6.30 10.76
CA ALA A 46 -5.42 6.00 9.78
C ALA A 46 -5.58 4.61 9.12
N PHE A 47 -6.66 3.88 9.43
CA PHE A 47 -7.00 2.63 8.78
C PHE A 47 -7.72 2.90 7.47
N THR A 48 -6.96 2.75 6.38
CA THR A 48 -7.42 2.58 5.00
C THR A 48 -8.17 3.77 4.43
N SER A 49 -7.58 4.45 3.47
CA SER A 49 -8.34 5.10 2.39
C SER A 49 -8.29 4.18 1.17
N LEU A 50 -9.43 3.64 0.71
CA LEU A 50 -9.51 2.97 -0.59
C LEU A 50 -9.75 4.02 -1.68
N GLY A 51 -8.84 4.14 -2.64
CA GLY A 51 -9.12 4.89 -3.86
C GLY A 51 -9.38 3.94 -5.02
N VAL A 52 -10.58 4.00 -5.59
CA VAL A 52 -10.95 3.28 -6.81
C VAL A 52 -11.09 4.31 -7.93
N LYS A 53 -10.41 4.09 -9.06
CA LYS A 53 -10.64 4.88 -10.27
C LYS A 53 -11.09 3.92 -11.38
N TYR A 54 -12.34 4.05 -11.78
CA TYR A 54 -12.96 3.27 -12.87
C TYR A 54 -13.51 4.21 -13.95
N ASP A 55 -13.74 3.69 -15.15
CA ASP A 55 -14.29 4.46 -16.27
C ASP A 55 -15.76 4.85 -16.01
N LYS A 56 -16.05 6.16 -16.03
CA LYS A 56 -17.35 6.74 -15.65
C LYS A 56 -18.51 6.34 -16.58
N GLU A 57 -18.22 5.96 -17.83
CA GLU A 57 -19.25 5.55 -18.79
C GLU A 57 -19.89 4.20 -18.41
N LEU A 58 -19.18 3.35 -17.66
CA LEU A 58 -19.67 2.01 -17.29
C LEU A 58 -20.65 2.02 -16.10
N ALA A 59 -20.51 2.97 -15.17
CA ALA A 59 -21.32 3.03 -13.94
C ALA A 59 -22.73 3.59 -14.13
N LYS A 60 -23.05 4.16 -15.30
CA LYS A 60 -24.42 4.61 -15.61
C LYS A 60 -25.43 3.47 -15.75
N ARG A 61 -25.00 2.21 -15.85
CA ARG A 61 -25.90 1.07 -16.09
C ARG A 61 -26.48 0.41 -14.83
N ASN A 62 -26.00 0.73 -13.62
CA ASN A 62 -26.38 0.04 -12.37
C ASN A 62 -26.74 0.99 -11.20
N CYS A 63 -27.44 2.09 -11.45
CA CYS A 63 -27.84 3.03 -10.40
C CYS A 63 -28.73 2.42 -9.29
N ASP A 64 -29.38 1.28 -9.54
CA ASP A 64 -30.27 0.64 -8.57
C ASP A 64 -29.55 -0.22 -7.53
N LEU A 65 -28.27 -0.55 -7.71
CA LEU A 65 -27.50 -1.37 -6.77
C LEU A 65 -27.10 -0.61 -5.47
N PHE A 66 -27.10 0.72 -5.50
CA PHE A 66 -26.59 1.56 -4.41
C PHE A 66 -27.67 2.05 -3.42
N ARG A 67 -28.93 1.68 -3.61
CA ARG A 67 -30.07 2.08 -2.72
C ARG A 67 -30.27 1.18 -1.49
N ILE A 68 -29.29 0.33 -1.13
CA ILE A 68 -29.40 -0.71 -0.09
C ILE A 68 -28.90 -0.23 1.29
N GLU A 69 -28.44 1.01 1.42
CA GLU A 69 -27.74 1.50 2.62
C GLU A 69 -28.58 1.49 3.91
N VAL A 70 -29.87 1.85 3.82
CA VAL A 70 -30.80 1.86 4.97
C VAL A 70 -31.33 0.45 5.29
N LEU A 71 -31.51 -0.39 4.27
CA LEU A 71 -31.98 -1.77 4.45
C LEU A 71 -30.93 -2.68 5.09
N GLN A 72 -29.64 -2.46 4.82
CA GLN A 72 -28.57 -3.28 5.37
C GLN A 72 -28.50 -3.19 6.90
N GLY A 73 -28.69 -1.99 7.46
CA GLY A 73 -28.72 -1.77 8.91
C GLY A 73 -29.83 -2.57 9.61
N LEU A 74 -31.01 -2.66 8.98
CA LEU A 74 -32.15 -3.44 9.48
C LEU A 74 -31.94 -4.95 9.31
N LEU A 75 -31.36 -5.38 8.18
CA LEU A 75 -31.03 -6.79 7.94
C LEU A 75 -29.99 -7.34 8.92
N ASP A 76 -29.02 -6.54 9.33
CA ASP A 76 -28.02 -6.94 10.33
C ASP A 76 -28.65 -7.19 11.71
N ILE A 77 -29.67 -6.41 12.10
CA ILE A 77 -30.43 -6.60 13.35
C ILE A 77 -31.21 -7.92 13.31
N LEU A 78 -31.87 -8.19 12.18
CA LEU A 78 -32.62 -9.44 11.97
C LEU A 78 -31.70 -10.67 11.98
N LYS A 79 -30.50 -10.57 11.41
CA LYS A 79 -29.49 -11.65 11.43
C LYS A 79 -28.97 -11.97 12.82
N CYS A 80 -28.94 -11.00 13.73
CA CYS A 80 -28.57 -11.23 15.13
C CYS A 80 -29.69 -11.87 15.98
N GLY A 81 -30.86 -12.16 15.39
CA GLY A 81 -31.95 -12.87 16.07
C GLY A 81 -32.78 -12.02 17.04
N GLU A 82 -32.53 -10.70 17.08
CA GLU A 82 -33.27 -9.74 17.91
C GLU A 82 -34.66 -9.47 17.29
N ARG A 83 -35.72 -9.93 17.96
CA ARG A 83 -37.12 -9.81 17.50
C ARG A 83 -37.99 -8.90 18.37
N GLU A 84 -37.47 -8.41 19.50
CA GLU A 84 -38.19 -7.55 20.43
C GLU A 84 -37.55 -6.17 20.50
N ALA A 85 -38.27 -5.14 20.05
CA ALA A 85 -37.80 -3.76 20.02
C ALA A 85 -37.44 -3.19 21.41
N SER A 86 -37.98 -3.76 22.49
CA SER A 86 -37.79 -3.33 23.89
C SER A 86 -36.46 -3.79 24.52
N LYS A 87 -35.80 -4.80 23.96
CA LYS A 87 -34.47 -5.29 24.42
C LYS A 87 -33.31 -4.65 23.67
N ILE A 88 -33.59 -3.91 22.62
CA ILE A 88 -32.60 -3.21 21.81
C ILE A 88 -32.24 -1.92 22.55
N GLY A 89 -31.16 -1.95 23.35
CA GLY A 89 -30.46 -0.72 23.71
C GLY A 89 -30.11 0.07 22.44
N LYS A 90 -30.03 1.39 22.50
CA LYS A 90 -29.74 2.25 21.33
C LYS A 90 -28.41 1.81 20.67
N LYS A 91 -28.46 0.91 19.69
CA LYS A 91 -27.31 0.52 18.88
C LYS A 91 -27.09 1.64 17.87
N THR A 92 -26.13 2.51 18.15
CA THR A 92 -25.69 3.53 17.20
C THR A 92 -24.85 2.85 16.14
N PHE A 93 -25.40 2.63 14.95
CA PHE A 93 -24.64 2.13 13.82
C PHE A 93 -23.87 3.28 13.19
N LEU A 94 -22.55 3.14 13.10
CA LEU A 94 -21.75 4.06 12.31
C LEU A 94 -22.14 3.88 10.83
N PRO A 95 -22.44 4.97 10.12
CA PRO A 95 -22.79 4.92 8.71
C PRO A 95 -21.60 4.43 7.88
N VAL A 96 -21.87 4.02 6.64
CA VAL A 96 -20.83 3.63 5.67
C VAL A 96 -19.87 4.80 5.37
N THR A 97 -20.32 6.05 5.53
CA THR A 97 -19.47 7.24 5.41
C THR A 97 -18.40 7.37 6.50
N PHE A 98 -18.48 6.55 7.56
CA PHE A 98 -17.44 6.44 8.57
C PHE A 98 -16.28 5.60 8.03
N ILE A 99 -15.26 6.27 7.48
CA ILE A 99 -14.06 5.65 6.94
C ILE A 99 -13.36 4.78 8.01
N GLY A 100 -12.98 3.56 7.64
CA GLY A 100 -12.31 2.60 8.53
C GLY A 100 -13.26 1.81 9.43
N GLY A 101 -14.56 2.12 9.43
CA GLY A 101 -15.58 1.36 10.16
C GLY A 101 -15.86 0.00 9.53
N PRO A 102 -16.46 -0.96 10.27
CA PRO A 102 -16.76 -2.29 9.73
C PRO A 102 -17.60 -2.26 8.44
N ARG A 103 -18.53 -1.32 8.31
CA ARG A 103 -19.37 -1.18 7.12
C ARG A 103 -18.61 -0.61 5.92
N ASP A 104 -17.80 0.43 6.11
CA ASP A 104 -16.91 1.00 5.07
C ASP A 104 -15.92 -0.06 4.57
N MET A 105 -15.27 -0.77 5.50
CA MET A 105 -14.33 -1.86 5.17
C MET A 105 -15.01 -2.97 4.38
N HIS A 106 -16.23 -3.36 4.78
CA HIS A 106 -17.00 -4.38 4.06
C HIS A 106 -17.39 -3.93 2.66
N GLN A 107 -17.87 -2.69 2.49
CA GLN A 107 -18.22 -2.16 1.18
C GLN A 107 -17.00 -2.13 0.26
N ARG A 108 -15.86 -1.61 0.73
CA ARG A 108 -14.60 -1.55 -0.01
C ARG A 108 -14.11 -2.91 -0.47
N TYR A 109 -14.24 -3.91 0.39
CA TYR A 109 -13.96 -5.28 0.03
C TYR A 109 -14.89 -5.76 -1.08
N MET A 110 -16.20 -5.53 -0.95
CA MET A 110 -17.18 -5.92 -1.98
C MET A 110 -16.94 -5.22 -3.31
N ASP A 111 -16.62 -3.93 -3.31
CA ASP A 111 -16.26 -3.16 -4.51
C ASP A 111 -15.01 -3.74 -5.18
N ALA A 112 -13.99 -4.10 -4.38
CA ALA A 112 -12.78 -4.71 -4.89
C ALA A 112 -13.04 -6.09 -5.51
N ILE A 113 -13.86 -6.92 -4.86
CA ILE A 113 -14.27 -8.22 -5.40
C ILE A 113 -15.08 -8.05 -6.69
N ALA A 114 -16.00 -7.08 -6.76
CA ALA A 114 -16.78 -6.80 -7.97
C ALA A 114 -15.87 -6.41 -9.15
N LEU A 115 -14.84 -5.58 -8.91
CA LEU A 115 -13.85 -5.24 -9.92
C LEU A 115 -13.04 -6.44 -10.38
N VAL A 116 -12.62 -7.31 -9.46
CA VAL A 116 -11.90 -8.54 -9.79
C VAL A 116 -12.79 -9.54 -10.56
N GLN A 117 -14.08 -9.60 -10.24
CA GLN A 117 -15.04 -10.43 -10.98
C GLN A 117 -15.26 -9.91 -12.40
N TYR A 118 -15.30 -8.59 -12.59
CA TYR A 118 -15.54 -7.97 -13.89
C TYR A 118 -14.29 -7.94 -14.78
N PHE A 119 -13.16 -7.47 -14.27
CA PHE A 119 -11.91 -7.31 -15.03
C PHE A 119 -10.94 -8.50 -14.92
N GLY A 120 -11.26 -9.47 -14.07
CA GLY A 120 -10.39 -10.60 -13.76
C GLY A 120 -9.37 -10.29 -12.65
N LYS A 121 -8.49 -11.25 -12.39
CA LYS A 121 -7.48 -11.15 -11.34
C LYS A 121 -6.49 -9.99 -11.60
N PRO A 122 -5.96 -9.34 -10.54
CA PRO A 122 -4.88 -8.37 -10.64
C PRO A 122 -3.62 -8.97 -11.27
N ASP A 123 -2.96 -8.16 -12.11
CA ASP A 123 -1.68 -8.49 -12.74
C ASP A 123 -0.50 -8.05 -11.84
N PHE A 124 -0.64 -6.91 -11.17
CA PHE A 124 0.33 -6.43 -10.18
C PHE A 124 -0.31 -6.19 -8.82
N PHE A 125 0.45 -6.56 -7.79
CA PHE A 125 0.25 -6.13 -6.41
C PHE A 125 1.50 -5.41 -5.94
N ILE A 126 1.40 -4.10 -5.72
CA ILE A 126 2.53 -3.25 -5.33
C ILE A 126 2.31 -2.76 -3.90
N THR A 127 3.34 -2.87 -3.08
CA THR A 127 3.36 -2.27 -1.74
C THR A 127 4.37 -1.14 -1.73
N MET A 128 3.94 0.07 -1.40
CA MET A 128 4.83 1.19 -1.12
C MET A 128 4.88 1.42 0.38
N THR A 129 6.09 1.45 0.94
CA THR A 129 6.32 1.72 2.36
C THR A 129 6.97 3.09 2.52
N CYS A 130 6.49 3.89 3.47
CA CYS A 130 7.15 5.15 3.78
C CYS A 130 8.58 4.92 4.29
N ASN A 131 9.54 5.66 3.75
CA ASN A 131 10.92 5.61 4.20
C ASN A 131 11.28 6.91 4.95
N PRO A 132 11.48 6.86 6.28
CA PRO A 132 11.91 8.01 7.08
C PRO A 132 13.21 8.67 6.60
N SER A 133 14.03 7.95 5.84
CA SER A 133 15.30 8.44 5.31
C SER A 133 15.19 9.26 4.03
N TRP A 134 13.99 9.49 3.50
CA TRP A 134 13.79 10.32 2.32
C TRP A 134 14.33 11.75 2.55
N PRO A 135 15.04 12.34 1.57
CA PRO A 135 15.63 13.66 1.71
C PRO A 135 14.58 14.72 1.99
N GLU A 136 13.39 14.62 1.39
CA GLU A 136 12.29 15.56 1.60
C GLU A 136 11.84 15.62 3.07
N ILE A 137 11.95 14.50 3.80
CA ILE A 137 11.67 14.45 5.24
C ILE A 137 12.83 15.07 6.03
N LYS A 138 14.06 14.65 5.73
CA LYS A 138 15.25 15.10 6.47
C LYS A 138 15.50 16.60 6.34
N GLU A 139 15.26 17.17 5.16
CA GLU A 139 15.44 18.61 4.91
C GLU A 139 14.41 19.47 5.66
N HIS A 140 13.23 18.93 5.96
CA HIS A 140 12.15 19.64 6.65
C HIS A 140 12.03 19.26 8.14
N LEU A 141 12.94 18.43 8.64
CA LEU A 141 13.04 18.06 10.05
C LEU A 141 13.99 19.05 10.75
N SER A 142 13.62 19.52 11.95
CA SER A 142 14.54 20.33 12.74
C SER A 142 15.67 19.44 13.29
N LEU A 143 16.83 20.04 13.61
CA LEU A 143 17.99 19.29 14.12
C LEU A 143 17.73 18.54 15.44
N ALA A 144 16.70 18.94 16.19
CA ALA A 144 16.33 18.35 17.47
C ALA A 144 15.09 17.44 17.39
N ASP A 145 14.36 17.43 16.27
CA ASP A 145 13.15 16.63 16.12
C ASP A 145 13.47 15.22 15.61
N GLU A 146 12.75 14.24 16.17
CA GLU A 146 12.70 12.90 15.61
C GLU A 146 11.60 12.80 14.55
N VAL A 147 11.81 11.96 13.53
CA VAL A 147 10.83 11.77 12.45
C VAL A 147 9.45 11.37 13.00
N TYR A 148 9.43 10.52 14.02
CA TYR A 148 8.20 10.05 14.65
C TYR A 148 7.38 11.16 15.32
N ASN A 149 8.00 12.29 15.66
CA ASN A 149 7.33 13.44 16.27
C ASN A 149 6.66 14.34 15.21
N ARG A 150 6.87 14.07 13.91
CA ARG A 150 6.31 14.83 12.77
C ARG A 150 5.47 13.96 11.83
N PRO A 151 4.38 13.33 12.32
CA PRO A 151 3.51 12.48 11.51
C PRO A 151 2.83 13.25 10.36
N ASP A 152 2.65 14.57 10.50
CA ASP A 152 2.13 15.44 9.45
C ASP A 152 3.07 15.51 8.24
N LEU A 153 4.39 15.64 8.48
CA LEU A 153 5.42 15.70 7.45
C LEU A 153 5.53 14.37 6.72
N ILE A 154 5.58 13.27 7.48
CA ILE A 154 5.60 11.90 6.94
C ILE A 154 4.40 11.69 6.01
N SER A 155 3.20 12.00 6.50
CA SER A 155 1.95 11.79 5.76
C SER A 155 1.89 12.64 4.49
N LYS A 156 2.37 13.90 4.55
CA LYS A 156 2.45 14.79 3.38
C LYS A 156 3.41 14.23 2.32
N VAL A 157 4.64 13.93 2.70
CA VAL A 157 5.65 13.39 1.76
C VAL A 157 5.17 12.08 1.17
N PHE A 158 4.66 11.17 2.00
CA PHE A 158 4.12 9.90 1.55
C PHE A 158 2.96 10.07 0.57
N ARG A 159 2.00 10.95 0.87
CA ARG A 159 0.87 11.22 -0.02
C ARG A 159 1.33 11.74 -1.39
N VAL A 160 2.31 12.65 -1.44
CA VAL A 160 2.83 13.15 -2.72
C VAL A 160 3.51 12.02 -3.50
N LYS A 161 4.29 11.16 -2.84
CA LYS A 161 4.89 9.97 -3.48
C LYS A 161 3.82 8.99 -3.99
N VAL A 162 2.72 8.79 -3.25
CA VAL A 162 1.57 7.97 -3.70
C VAL A 162 0.97 8.56 -4.97
N GLU A 163 0.73 9.87 -5.02
CA GLU A 163 0.14 10.52 -6.20
C GLU A 163 1.07 10.51 -7.43
N GLU A 164 2.38 10.61 -7.21
CA GLU A 164 3.35 10.45 -8.30
C GLU A 164 3.36 9.01 -8.83
N LEU A 165 3.36 8.00 -7.95
CA LEU A 165 3.27 6.60 -8.36
C LEU A 165 1.95 6.31 -9.10
N LYS A 166 0.83 6.89 -8.66
CA LYS A 166 -0.46 6.83 -9.38
C LYS A 166 -0.36 7.46 -10.76
N THR A 167 0.36 8.58 -10.88
CA THR A 167 0.60 9.25 -12.16
C THR A 167 1.44 8.38 -13.09
N ASP A 168 2.50 7.76 -12.57
CA ASP A 168 3.33 6.79 -13.31
C ASP A 168 2.50 5.62 -13.85
N ILE A 169 1.65 5.03 -12.99
CA ILE A 169 0.81 3.88 -13.36
C ILE A 169 -0.29 4.26 -14.35
N LEU A 170 -1.08 5.30 -14.06
CA LEU A 170 -2.32 5.58 -14.78
C LEU A 170 -2.13 6.51 -15.98
N LYS A 171 -1.21 7.48 -15.88
CA LYS A 171 -1.00 8.48 -16.94
C LYS A 171 0.22 8.16 -17.79
N ARG A 172 1.36 7.82 -17.17
CA ARG A 172 2.58 7.45 -17.91
C ARG A 172 2.56 5.99 -18.39
N GLN A 173 1.61 5.19 -17.88
CA GLN A 173 1.37 3.81 -18.29
C GLN A 173 2.64 2.96 -18.25
N ILE A 174 3.44 3.10 -17.18
CA ILE A 174 4.73 2.38 -17.05
C ILE A 174 4.59 0.86 -17.12
N PHE A 175 3.41 0.33 -16.78
CA PHE A 175 3.05 -1.09 -16.85
C PHE A 175 2.20 -1.45 -18.08
N GLY A 176 1.82 -0.47 -18.90
CA GLY A 176 0.80 -0.60 -19.92
C GLY A 176 -0.53 0.03 -19.52
N ARG A 177 -1.56 -0.17 -20.35
CA ARG A 177 -2.89 0.39 -20.13
C ARG A 177 -3.62 -0.35 -19.01
N VAL A 178 -4.18 0.41 -18.08
CA VAL A 178 -4.87 -0.11 -16.89
C VAL A 178 -6.37 -0.20 -17.15
N ALA A 179 -6.94 -1.38 -16.96
CA ALA A 179 -8.39 -1.65 -17.00
C ALA A 179 -9.07 -1.40 -15.65
N GLY A 180 -8.40 -1.77 -14.55
CA GLY A 180 -8.89 -1.61 -13.20
C GLY A 180 -7.77 -1.23 -12.23
N PHE A 181 -8.07 -0.31 -11.31
CA PHE A 181 -7.10 0.20 -10.35
C PHE A 181 -7.73 0.45 -8.99
N MET A 182 -7.11 -0.10 -7.95
CA MET A 182 -7.55 0.02 -6.57
C MET A 182 -6.32 0.19 -5.70
N TYR A 183 -6.42 0.99 -4.64
CA TYR A 183 -5.35 1.05 -3.65
C TYR A 183 -5.87 1.38 -2.27
N THR A 184 -5.24 0.82 -1.24
CA THR A 184 -5.49 1.15 0.17
C THR A 184 -4.25 1.78 0.79
N ILE A 185 -4.43 2.72 1.73
CA ILE A 185 -3.35 3.27 2.55
C ILE A 185 -3.56 2.86 4.01
N GLU A 186 -2.64 2.10 4.58
CA GLU A 186 -2.69 1.59 5.94
C GLU A 186 -1.54 2.16 6.77
N PHE A 187 -1.82 2.58 7.99
CA PHE A 187 -0.77 2.92 8.94
C PHE A 187 -0.54 1.71 9.84
N GLN A 188 0.65 1.10 9.72
CA GLN A 188 1.01 -0.03 10.55
C GLN A 188 1.33 0.45 11.98
N LYS A 189 1.38 -0.49 12.95
CA LYS A 189 1.55 -0.23 14.40
C LYS A 189 2.86 0.48 14.83
N CYS A 190 3.59 1.06 13.89
CA CYS A 190 4.75 1.94 14.11
C CYS A 190 4.58 3.34 13.48
N GLY A 191 3.37 3.71 13.05
CA GLY A 191 3.01 5.06 12.61
C GLY A 191 3.41 5.43 11.17
N LEU A 192 4.15 4.57 10.46
CA LEU A 192 4.48 4.81 9.06
C LEU A 192 3.36 4.35 8.14
N PRO A 193 2.97 5.18 7.15
CA PRO A 193 1.99 4.79 6.16
C PRO A 193 2.58 3.81 5.15
N HIS A 194 1.74 2.86 4.74
CA HIS A 194 1.97 1.91 3.66
C HIS A 194 0.81 2.00 2.69
N ALA A 195 1.08 1.79 1.41
CA ALA A 195 0.06 1.76 0.38
C ALA A 195 0.13 0.42 -0.34
N HIS A 196 -1.02 -0.22 -0.52
CA HIS A 196 -1.18 -1.42 -1.32
C HIS A 196 -1.94 -1.07 -2.58
N PHE A 197 -1.40 -1.41 -3.74
CA PHE A 197 -2.00 -1.15 -5.04
C PHE A 197 -2.32 -2.47 -5.73
N LEU A 198 -3.53 -2.58 -6.26
CA LEU A 198 -3.98 -3.67 -7.13
C LEU A 198 -4.21 -3.08 -8.51
N ILE A 199 -3.50 -3.62 -9.50
CA ILE A 199 -3.51 -3.13 -10.89
C ILE A 199 -3.95 -4.26 -11.78
N ILE A 200 -5.00 -4.01 -12.56
CA ILE A 200 -5.53 -4.91 -13.58
C ILE A 200 -5.29 -4.23 -14.93
N LEU A 201 -4.49 -4.85 -15.79
CA LEU A 201 -4.19 -4.37 -17.13
C LEU A 201 -5.29 -4.75 -18.13
N THR A 202 -5.37 -4.02 -19.24
CA THR A 202 -6.19 -4.42 -20.39
C THR A 202 -5.62 -5.65 -21.10
N ASP A 203 -6.45 -6.35 -21.86
CA ASP A 203 -6.11 -7.64 -22.48
C ASP A 203 -4.87 -7.58 -23.38
N ASP A 204 -4.67 -6.47 -24.08
CA ASP A 204 -3.49 -6.21 -24.93
C ASP A 204 -2.18 -6.01 -24.16
N HIS A 205 -2.25 -5.81 -22.84
CA HIS A 205 -1.10 -5.60 -21.97
C HIS A 205 -0.92 -6.72 -20.92
N LYS A 206 -1.69 -7.81 -21.01
CA LYS A 206 -1.61 -8.92 -20.04
C LYS A 206 -0.24 -9.60 -20.04
N LEU A 207 0.22 -9.97 -18.85
CA LEU A 207 1.48 -10.70 -18.65
C LEU A 207 1.25 -12.21 -18.84
N LEU A 208 1.29 -12.67 -20.08
CA LEU A 208 0.95 -14.07 -20.40
C LEU A 208 2.15 -15.02 -20.40
N ILE A 209 3.36 -14.49 -20.58
CA ILE A 209 4.59 -15.29 -20.69
C ILE A 209 5.65 -14.85 -19.66
N PRO A 210 6.55 -15.75 -19.20
CA PRO A 210 7.61 -15.45 -18.24
C PRO A 210 8.44 -14.21 -18.58
N GLU A 211 8.75 -14.02 -19.87
CA GLU A 211 9.53 -12.90 -20.38
C GLU A 211 8.86 -11.55 -20.10
N SER A 212 7.52 -11.51 -20.14
CA SER A 212 6.75 -10.31 -19.79
C SER A 212 6.87 -9.98 -18.31
N TYR A 213 6.87 -10.98 -17.42
CA TYR A 213 7.11 -10.77 -15.99
C TYR A 213 8.55 -10.31 -15.72
N ASP A 214 9.51 -10.96 -16.37
CA ASP A 214 10.94 -10.73 -16.21
C ASP A 214 11.40 -9.34 -16.64
N LYS A 215 10.60 -8.65 -17.46
CA LYS A 215 10.79 -7.24 -17.83
C LYS A 215 10.54 -6.29 -16.65
N PHE A 216 9.59 -6.62 -15.79
CA PHE A 216 9.18 -5.77 -14.67
C PHE A 216 9.78 -6.20 -13.34
N VAL A 217 10.00 -7.51 -13.15
CA VAL A 217 10.35 -8.13 -11.87
C VAL A 217 11.39 -9.22 -12.10
N CYS A 218 12.59 -9.05 -11.53
CA CYS A 218 13.60 -10.11 -11.45
C CYS A 218 14.44 -9.97 -10.18
N ALA A 219 15.20 -11.01 -9.83
CA ALA A 219 16.13 -11.03 -8.70
C ALA A 219 17.59 -10.89 -9.17
N GLU A 220 17.83 -10.01 -10.15
CA GLU A 220 19.15 -9.72 -10.70
C GLU A 220 19.66 -8.36 -10.22
N LEU A 221 20.98 -8.24 -10.07
CA LEU A 221 21.61 -6.96 -9.83
C LEU A 221 21.65 -6.16 -11.15
N PRO A 222 21.32 -4.86 -11.12
CA PRO A 222 21.55 -3.97 -12.26
C PRO A 222 23.03 -3.95 -12.67
N ASP A 223 23.32 -3.54 -13.90
CA ASP A 223 24.70 -3.35 -14.34
C ASP A 223 25.26 -2.07 -13.68
N SER A 224 26.32 -2.22 -12.87
CA SER A 224 26.93 -1.13 -12.11
C SER A 224 27.56 -0.05 -12.98
N LYS A 225 27.89 -0.36 -14.25
CA LYS A 225 28.46 0.60 -15.21
C LYS A 225 27.38 1.32 -16.01
N LYS A 226 26.29 0.63 -16.36
CA LYS A 226 25.21 1.21 -17.18
C LYS A 226 24.20 2.00 -16.35
N ASP A 227 23.90 1.54 -15.14
CA ASP A 227 22.87 2.11 -14.28
C ASP A 227 23.33 2.09 -12.82
N ARG A 228 24.27 3.01 -12.53
CA ARG A 228 24.92 3.12 -11.23
C ARG A 228 23.94 3.47 -10.13
N ASP A 229 22.96 4.32 -10.42
CA ASP A 229 21.98 4.78 -9.44
C ASP A 229 21.05 3.63 -9.04
N ARG A 230 20.46 2.90 -10.00
CA ARG A 230 19.63 1.73 -9.70
C ARG A 230 20.44 0.64 -9.01
N TYR A 231 21.68 0.40 -9.44
CA TYR A 231 22.58 -0.53 -8.77
C TYR A 231 22.79 -0.15 -7.29
N SER A 232 23.09 1.13 -7.02
CA SER A 232 23.31 1.62 -5.65
C SER A 232 22.08 1.45 -4.75
N LEU A 233 20.88 1.71 -5.30
CA LEU A 233 19.61 1.56 -4.58
C LEU A 233 19.31 0.09 -4.28
N VAL A 234 19.50 -0.80 -5.26
CA VAL A 234 19.29 -2.26 -5.07
C VAL A 234 20.26 -2.79 -4.02
N ILE A 235 21.55 -2.42 -4.08
CA ILE A 235 22.52 -2.86 -3.08
C ILE A 235 22.15 -2.36 -1.67
N LYS A 236 21.69 -1.11 -1.56
CA LYS A 236 21.37 -0.48 -0.28
C LYS A 236 20.08 -1.02 0.35
N HIS A 237 19.06 -1.29 -0.45
CA HIS A 237 17.69 -1.53 0.05
C HIS A 237 17.16 -2.95 -0.21
N MET A 238 17.69 -3.67 -1.21
CA MET A 238 17.15 -4.97 -1.65
C MET A 238 18.05 -6.16 -1.31
N MET A 239 19.22 -5.92 -0.73
CA MET A 239 20.14 -7.01 -0.36
C MET A 239 19.68 -7.71 0.91
N HIS A 240 19.57 -9.03 0.82
CA HIS A 240 19.48 -9.83 2.02
C HIS A 240 20.84 -9.82 2.72
N GLY A 241 20.86 -9.33 3.96
CA GLY A 241 22.08 -9.33 4.77
C GLY A 241 22.65 -10.74 4.98
N PRO A 242 23.90 -10.85 5.44
CA PRO A 242 24.50 -12.14 5.74
C PRO A 242 23.61 -12.92 6.71
N CYS A 243 23.39 -14.20 6.45
CA CYS A 243 22.64 -15.11 7.30
C CYS A 243 23.20 -16.53 7.17
N GLY A 244 22.59 -17.49 7.84
CA GLY A 244 23.06 -18.87 7.83
C GLY A 244 24.35 -18.97 8.64
N LYS A 245 25.35 -19.61 8.03
CA LYS A 245 26.68 -19.77 8.64
C LYS A 245 27.41 -18.43 8.84
N LEU A 246 27.17 -17.45 7.95
CA LEU A 246 27.85 -16.15 7.99
C LEU A 246 27.31 -15.24 9.11
N ASN A 247 26.06 -15.43 9.51
CA ASN A 247 25.47 -14.71 10.64
C ASN A 247 24.29 -15.51 11.23
N PRO A 248 24.58 -16.40 12.20
CA PRO A 248 23.56 -17.23 12.83
C PRO A 248 22.56 -16.46 13.70
N THR A 249 22.90 -15.25 14.16
CA THR A 249 22.07 -14.43 15.06
C THR A 249 21.15 -13.45 14.33
N ASN A 250 21.17 -13.44 13.00
CA ASN A 250 20.30 -12.57 12.20
C ASN A 250 18.81 -12.89 12.46
N ILE A 251 17.95 -11.87 12.48
CA ILE A 251 16.49 -11.95 12.72
C ILE A 251 15.76 -12.87 11.72
N CYS A 252 16.37 -13.15 10.57
CA CYS A 252 15.85 -14.12 9.61
C CYS A 252 16.11 -15.59 9.99
N MET A 253 17.00 -15.88 10.93
CA MET A 253 17.38 -17.23 11.32
C MET A 253 16.32 -17.86 12.23
N LYS A 254 15.96 -19.11 11.95
CA LYS A 254 15.10 -19.96 12.78
C LYS A 254 15.60 -21.40 12.70
N ASN A 255 15.88 -22.02 13.84
CA ASN A 255 16.40 -23.40 13.91
C ASN A 255 17.63 -23.61 13.00
N ASN A 256 18.63 -22.72 13.10
CA ASN A 256 19.87 -22.73 12.31
C ASN A 256 19.71 -22.60 10.77
N ASN A 257 18.50 -22.32 10.28
CA ASN A 257 18.22 -22.08 8.86
C ASN A 257 17.60 -20.71 8.65
N CYS A 258 17.85 -20.09 7.49
CA CYS A 258 17.15 -18.87 7.14
C CYS A 258 15.66 -19.19 6.91
N LYS A 259 14.76 -18.55 7.65
CA LYS A 259 13.29 -18.73 7.54
C LYS A 259 12.77 -18.42 6.14
N PHE A 260 13.49 -17.57 5.40
CA PHE A 260 13.18 -17.20 4.02
C PHE A 260 13.93 -18.06 2.98
N LYS A 261 14.74 -19.04 3.41
CA LYS A 261 15.51 -19.96 2.57
C LYS A 261 16.50 -19.25 1.63
N TYR A 262 17.24 -18.27 2.16
CA TYR A 262 18.37 -17.67 1.43
C TYR A 262 19.65 -18.51 1.61
N PRO A 263 20.55 -18.54 0.59
CA PRO A 263 20.37 -17.95 -0.74
C PRO A 263 19.34 -18.75 -1.56
N LYS A 264 18.63 -18.05 -2.46
CA LYS A 264 17.69 -18.69 -3.40
C LYS A 264 18.44 -19.32 -4.56
N ASP A 265 17.89 -20.39 -5.12
CA ASP A 265 18.43 -21.03 -6.31
C ASP A 265 18.44 -20.08 -7.52
N PHE A 266 19.31 -20.36 -8.49
CA PHE A 266 19.31 -19.65 -9.77
C PHE A 266 18.13 -20.13 -10.63
N ALA A 267 17.60 -19.23 -11.44
CA ALA A 267 16.50 -19.48 -12.35
C ALA A 267 16.65 -18.64 -13.62
N GLU A 268 16.56 -19.26 -14.80
CA GLU A 268 16.72 -18.55 -16.08
C GLU A 268 15.54 -17.64 -16.42
N GLN A 269 14.36 -17.94 -15.88
CA GLN A 269 13.10 -17.22 -16.09
C GLN A 269 12.23 -17.25 -14.83
N THR A 270 11.31 -16.29 -14.70
CA THR A 270 10.32 -16.31 -13.62
C THR A 270 9.30 -17.42 -13.82
N SER A 271 9.05 -18.22 -12.78
CA SER A 271 8.10 -19.34 -12.82
C SER A 271 7.29 -19.45 -11.53
N LYS A 272 6.17 -20.21 -11.60
CA LYS A 272 5.33 -20.46 -10.43
C LYS A 272 6.01 -21.48 -9.51
N GLY A 273 6.29 -21.09 -8.27
CA GLY A 273 6.83 -22.00 -7.25
C GLY A 273 5.77 -22.91 -6.61
N LYS A 274 6.23 -23.86 -5.79
CA LYS A 274 5.38 -24.91 -5.16
C LYS A 274 4.31 -24.38 -4.19
N ASN A 275 4.51 -23.22 -3.56
CA ASN A 275 3.67 -22.71 -2.47
C ASN A 275 3.11 -21.30 -2.77
N SER A 276 2.64 -21.06 -4.00
CA SER A 276 2.12 -19.75 -4.46
C SER A 276 3.15 -18.61 -4.54
N TYR A 277 4.36 -18.79 -3.99
CA TYR A 277 5.46 -17.86 -4.16
C TYR A 277 6.14 -18.06 -5.53
N PRO A 278 6.33 -16.99 -6.32
CA PRO A 278 7.07 -17.08 -7.57
C PRO A 278 8.56 -17.36 -7.31
N ILE A 279 9.16 -18.10 -8.24
CA ILE A 279 10.62 -18.20 -8.38
C ILE A 279 10.99 -17.15 -9.40
N TYR A 280 11.57 -16.04 -8.96
CA TYR A 280 11.97 -14.97 -9.87
C TYR A 280 13.23 -15.34 -10.65
N ARG A 281 13.32 -14.85 -11.88
CA ARG A 281 14.54 -14.95 -12.68
C ARG A 281 15.74 -14.40 -11.90
N ARG A 282 16.77 -15.23 -11.81
CA ARG A 282 18.06 -14.97 -11.18
C ARG A 282 19.09 -15.78 -11.94
N ARG A 283 19.65 -15.22 -13.01
CA ARG A 283 20.64 -15.94 -13.82
C ARG A 283 21.97 -16.05 -13.08
N ARG A 284 22.74 -17.07 -13.43
CA ARG A 284 24.11 -17.25 -12.95
C ARG A 284 25.09 -16.44 -13.81
N THR A 285 24.80 -15.15 -13.95
CA THR A 285 25.67 -14.18 -14.64
C THR A 285 26.48 -13.34 -13.66
N GLY A 286 26.44 -13.70 -12.37
CA GLY A 286 27.35 -13.21 -11.34
C GLY A 286 28.65 -13.96 -11.34
#